data_AF-A0A833MQB7-F1
#
_entry.id   AF-A0A833MQB7-F1
#
_cell.length_a   1.000
_cell.length_b   1.000
_cell.length_c   1.000
_cell.angle_alpha   90.00
_cell.angle_beta   90.00
_cell.angle_gamma   90.00
#
_symmetry.space_group_name_H-M   'P 1'
#
loop_
_entity.id
_entity.type
_entity.pdbx_description
1 polymer ?
#
loop_
_entity_poly.entity_id
_entity_poly.type
_entity_poly.pdbx_seq_one_letter_code
_entity_poly.pdbx_strand_id
1 'polypeptide(L)'
;MGIISRLFGRNSNSLDDKPPIYGGDGLSDQSPAIINCASMGMAHALIDRFIAERCGPGFERGIEFTLGPQDNPDKPLKMICVTAQDGVEHRFYFDLSRPVATAIKMGGL
;
A
#
# COMPACT_ATOMS: atom_id res chain seq x y z
N MET A 1 16.01 9.91 -47.83
CA MET A 1 14.91 8.99 -48.20
C MET A 1 14.72 8.01 -47.05
N GLY A 2 13.74 8.26 -46.18
CA GLY A 2 13.42 7.39 -45.04
C GLY A 2 12.39 6.33 -45.41
N ILE A 3 12.29 5.27 -44.59
CA ILE A 3 11.15 4.36 -44.57
C ILE A 3 10.91 3.86 -43.13
N ILE A 4 10.07 4.61 -42.41
CA ILE A 4 8.92 4.19 -41.58
C ILE A 4 9.16 3.10 -40.51
N SER A 5 9.23 3.61 -39.29
CA SER A 5 8.86 3.03 -37.99
C SER A 5 7.74 1.99 -38.03
N ARG A 6 8.02 0.78 -37.51
CA ARG A 6 7.00 -0.11 -36.93
C ARG A 6 7.11 0.00 -35.40
N LEU A 7 6.33 0.90 -34.81
CA LEU A 7 5.11 0.57 -34.09
C LEU A 7 5.32 -0.47 -32.96
N PHE A 8 6.15 -0.11 -31.97
CA PHE A 8 5.96 -0.61 -30.60
C PHE A 8 5.13 0.43 -29.85
N GLY A 9 3.81 0.29 -29.94
CA GLY A 9 2.85 1.03 -29.13
C GLY A 9 2.99 0.60 -27.67
N ARG A 10 3.91 1.24 -26.95
CA ARG A 10 4.02 1.14 -25.50
C ARG A 10 2.94 2.05 -24.92
N ASN A 11 1.73 1.52 -24.77
CA ASN A 11 0.75 2.08 -23.84
C ASN A 11 1.31 1.88 -22.43
N SER A 12 2.15 2.80 -21.97
CA SER A 12 2.58 2.85 -20.57
C SER A 12 1.42 3.39 -19.75
N ASN A 13 0.58 2.48 -19.24
CA ASN A 13 -0.31 2.79 -18.14
C ASN A 13 0.58 3.17 -16.94
N SER A 14 0.66 4.46 -16.60
CA SER A 14 1.46 5.01 -15.50
C SER A 14 1.05 4.54 -14.09
N LEU A 15 0.09 3.62 -14.03
CA LEU A 15 -0.35 2.91 -12.83
C LEU A 15 0.42 1.60 -12.59
N ASP A 16 1.04 1.01 -13.62
CA ASP A 16 1.73 -0.28 -13.56
C ASP A 16 3.15 -0.22 -12.96
N ASP A 17 3.75 0.97 -12.86
CA ASP A 17 5.15 1.15 -12.42
C ASP A 17 5.29 1.51 -10.92
N LYS A 18 4.21 1.48 -10.14
CA LYS A 18 4.28 1.87 -8.72
C LYS A 18 4.70 0.69 -7.82
N PRO A 19 5.62 0.91 -6.86
CA PRO A 19 6.08 -0.17 -5.98
C PRO A 19 4.93 -0.69 -5.08
N PRO A 20 5.12 -1.85 -4.42
CA PRO A 20 4.07 -2.46 -3.58
C PRO A 20 3.59 -1.57 -2.42
N ILE A 21 4.44 -0.65 -1.95
CA ILE A 21 4.11 0.39 -0.98
C ILE A 21 4.66 1.71 -1.50
N TYR A 22 3.83 2.76 -1.57
CA TYR A 22 4.23 4.10 -1.99
C TYR A 22 3.37 5.17 -1.30
N GLY A 23 3.58 6.45 -1.64
CA GLY A 23 2.79 7.55 -1.10
C GLY A 23 3.42 8.13 0.16
N GLY A 24 2.65 8.16 1.25
CA GLY A 24 3.09 8.73 2.52
C GLY A 24 3.99 7.81 3.35
N ASP A 25 4.43 8.32 4.49
CA ASP A 25 5.30 7.62 5.45
C ASP A 25 4.52 6.66 6.38
N GLY A 26 3.20 6.73 6.34
CA GLY A 26 2.27 5.92 7.12
C GLY A 26 2.22 6.31 8.59
N LEU A 27 2.78 7.45 9.00
CA LEU A 27 2.84 7.87 10.42
C LEU A 27 1.69 8.79 10.83
N SER A 28 0.94 9.32 9.86
CA SER A 28 -0.24 10.14 10.10
C SER A 28 -1.34 9.85 9.08
N ASP A 29 -2.57 10.26 9.41
CA ASP A 29 -3.74 10.21 8.54
C ASP A 29 -3.62 11.13 7.31
N GLN A 30 -2.80 12.18 7.39
CA GLN A 30 -2.48 13.08 6.28
C GLN A 30 -1.42 12.52 5.32
N SER A 31 -0.63 11.54 5.77
CA SER A 31 0.45 10.92 5.00
C SER A 31 0.35 9.38 5.04
N PRO A 32 -0.77 8.78 4.61
CA PRO A 32 -0.94 7.34 4.66
C PRO A 32 -0.03 6.64 3.64
N ALA A 33 0.48 5.48 4.04
CA ALA A 33 1.18 4.59 3.12
C ALA A 33 0.16 3.87 2.23
N ILE A 34 0.31 3.96 0.92
CA ILE A 34 -0.58 3.34 -0.06
C ILE A 34 -0.08 1.93 -0.34
N ILE A 35 -0.94 0.94 -0.10
CA ILE A 35 -0.62 -0.47 -0.36
C ILE A 35 -1.14 -0.86 -1.73
N ASN A 36 -0.22 -1.13 -2.66
CA ASN A 36 -0.51 -1.51 -4.03
C ASN A 36 -0.43 -3.01 -4.21
N CYS A 37 -1.51 -3.70 -3.89
CA CYS A 37 -1.49 -5.15 -3.88
C CYS A 37 -2.74 -5.77 -4.51
N ALA A 38 -2.60 -7.06 -4.75
CA ALA A 38 -3.52 -7.85 -5.54
C ALA A 38 -4.60 -8.56 -4.70
N SER A 39 -4.40 -8.62 -3.38
CA SER A 39 -5.32 -9.26 -2.44
C SER A 39 -5.09 -8.71 -1.04
N MET A 40 -6.10 -8.83 -0.19
CA MET A 40 -5.96 -8.45 1.23
C MET A 40 -4.88 -9.26 1.94
N GLY A 41 -4.69 -10.55 1.62
CA GLY A 41 -3.60 -11.35 2.20
C GLY A 41 -2.22 -10.79 1.88
N MET A 42 -1.99 -10.31 0.66
CA MET A 42 -0.76 -9.59 0.31
C MET A 42 -0.68 -8.23 0.99
N ALA A 43 -1.82 -7.53 1.15
CA ALA A 43 -1.86 -6.27 1.89
C ALA A 43 -1.33 -6.46 3.32
N HIS A 44 -1.82 -7.48 4.03
CA HIS A 44 -1.36 -7.82 5.38
C HIS A 44 0.14 -8.12 5.43
N ALA A 45 0.66 -8.93 4.50
CA ALA A 45 2.08 -9.24 4.44
C ALA A 45 2.95 -7.99 4.18
N LEU A 46 2.50 -7.08 3.31
CA LEU A 46 3.19 -5.82 3.02
C LEU A 46 3.15 -4.86 4.21
N ILE A 47 2.01 -4.76 4.87
CA ILE A 47 1.82 -3.98 6.10
C ILE A 47 2.76 -4.50 7.20
N ASP A 48 2.79 -5.82 7.43
CA ASP A 48 3.61 -6.41 8.49
C ASP A 48 5.10 -6.19 8.23
N ARG A 49 5.53 -6.32 6.97
CA ARG A 49 6.89 -5.98 6.57
C ARG A 49 7.20 -4.50 6.82
N PHE A 50 6.31 -3.60 6.42
CA PHE A 50 6.49 -2.16 6.59
C PHE A 50 6.61 -1.75 8.06
N ILE A 51 5.84 -2.41 8.94
CA ILE A 51 5.91 -2.22 10.38
C ILE A 51 7.21 -2.82 10.93
N ALA A 52 7.57 -4.04 10.53
CA ALA A 52 8.81 -4.69 10.97
C ALA A 52 10.06 -3.85 10.62
N GLU A 53 10.07 -3.19 9.46
CA GLU A 53 11.15 -2.30 9.04
C GLU A 53 11.30 -1.06 9.96
N ARG A 54 10.25 -0.69 10.72
CA ARG A 54 10.25 0.47 11.63
C ARG A 54 10.33 0.11 13.11
N CYS A 55 9.64 -0.95 13.52
CA CYS A 55 9.52 -1.38 14.92
C CYS A 55 10.39 -2.60 15.26
N GLY A 56 11.07 -3.19 14.27
CA GLY A 56 11.76 -4.48 14.40
C GLY A 56 10.80 -5.67 14.28
N PRO A 57 11.30 -6.91 14.15
CA PRO A 57 10.48 -8.10 13.90
C PRO A 57 9.64 -8.59 15.09
N GLY A 58 9.87 -8.05 16.31
CA GLY A 58 9.19 -8.47 17.54
C GLY A 58 7.99 -7.62 17.94
N PHE A 59 7.36 -6.94 16.97
CA PHE A 59 6.22 -6.08 17.24
C PHE A 59 4.93 -6.89 17.42
N GLU A 60 3.99 -6.34 18.19
CA GLU A 60 2.65 -6.89 18.36
C GLU A 60 1.61 -5.98 17.69
N ARG A 61 0.75 -6.57 16.85
CA ARG A 61 -0.39 -5.86 16.27
C ARG A 61 -1.50 -5.76 17.31
N GLY A 62 -1.89 -4.54 17.63
CA GLY A 62 -3.02 -4.24 18.48
C GLY A 62 -4.31 -4.03 17.68
N ILE A 63 -5.13 -3.09 18.15
CA ILE A 63 -6.44 -2.81 17.56
C ILE A 63 -6.28 -2.13 16.20
N GLU A 64 -7.13 -2.53 15.25
CA GLU A 64 -7.23 -1.94 13.93
C GLU A 64 -8.52 -1.15 13.78
N PHE A 65 -8.43 0.01 13.17
CA PHE A 65 -9.55 0.90 12.93
C PHE A 65 -9.67 1.19 11.44
N THR A 66 -10.91 1.31 10.97
CA THR A 66 -11.18 1.86 9.64
C THR A 66 -11.64 3.29 9.84
N LEU A 67 -10.81 4.23 9.41
CA LEU A 67 -11.08 5.66 9.48
C LEU A 67 -11.74 6.07 8.16
N GLY A 68 -12.98 6.54 8.23
CA GLY A 68 -13.60 7.25 7.12
C GLY A 68 -13.04 8.67 7.08
N PRO A 69 -12.47 9.15 5.96
CA PRO A 69 -12.07 10.55 5.86
C PRO A 69 -13.30 11.44 5.98
N GLN A 70 -13.23 12.52 6.77
CA GLN A 70 -14.32 13.49 6.86
C GLN A 70 -14.63 14.15 5.50
N ASP A 71 -13.61 14.29 4.64
CA ASP A 71 -13.71 15.00 3.36
C ASP A 71 -13.84 14.09 2.13
N ASN A 72 -13.68 12.77 2.29
CA ASN A 72 -13.73 11.81 1.17
C ASN A 72 -14.15 10.41 1.63
N PRO A 73 -15.45 10.12 1.74
CA PRO A 73 -15.95 8.83 2.23
C PRO A 73 -15.54 7.63 1.35
N ASP A 74 -15.10 7.86 0.11
CA ASP A 74 -14.72 6.80 -0.84
C ASP A 74 -13.28 6.28 -0.66
N LYS A 75 -12.51 6.84 0.30
CA LYS A 75 -11.11 6.44 0.55
C LYS A 75 -10.89 6.05 2.02
N PRO A 76 -11.45 4.91 2.48
CA PRO A 76 -11.25 4.48 3.86
C PRO A 76 -9.77 4.23 4.14
N LEU A 77 -9.25 4.84 5.21
CA LEU A 77 -7.91 4.57 5.73
C LEU A 77 -7.97 3.48 6.79
N LYS A 78 -6.96 2.63 6.83
CA LYS A 78 -6.74 1.67 7.92
C LYS A 78 -5.71 2.25 8.88
N MET A 79 -6.09 2.38 10.15
CA MET A 79 -5.15 2.68 11.22
C MET A 79 -4.87 1.39 12.00
N ILE A 80 -3.60 1.06 12.20
CA ILE A 80 -3.16 -0.11 12.95
C ILE A 80 -2.31 0.39 14.11
N CYS A 81 -2.74 0.09 15.33
CA CYS A 81 -1.93 0.30 16.52
C CYS A 81 -0.95 -0.87 16.68
N VAL A 82 0.30 -0.57 16.95
CA VAL A 82 1.38 -1.54 17.10
C VAL A 82 2.16 -1.23 18.37
N THR A 83 2.49 -2.26 19.13
CA THR A 83 3.43 -2.15 20.25
C THR A 83 4.77 -2.70 19.79
N ALA A 84 5.79 -1.86 19.79
CA ALA A 84 7.17 -2.27 19.50
C ALA A 84 7.76 -3.08 20.67
N GLN A 85 8.87 -3.76 20.42
CA GLN A 85 9.49 -4.64 21.42
C GLN A 85 9.98 -3.90 22.68
N ASP A 86 10.27 -2.60 22.56
CA ASP A 86 10.62 -1.72 23.67
C ASP A 86 9.39 -1.23 24.49
N GLY A 87 8.18 -1.66 24.10
CA GLY A 87 6.91 -1.28 24.72
C GLY A 87 6.35 0.04 24.20
N VAL A 88 6.99 0.69 23.22
CA VAL A 88 6.48 1.94 22.64
C VAL A 88 5.33 1.64 21.69
N GLU A 89 4.23 2.38 21.83
CA GLU A 89 3.10 2.30 20.92
C GLU A 89 3.28 3.20 19.69
N HIS A 90 3.05 2.62 18.52
CA HIS A 90 3.05 3.30 17.23
C HIS A 90 1.68 3.17 16.57
N ARG A 91 1.31 4.16 15.77
CA ARG A 91 0.11 4.13 14.93
C ARG A 91 0.54 4.24 13.49
N PHE A 92 0.09 3.30 12.68
CA PHE A 92 0.36 3.29 11.25
C PHE A 92 -0.92 3.47 10.44
N TYR A 93 -0.84 4.25 9.38
CA TYR A 93 -1.96 4.64 8.54
C TYR A 93 -1.75 4.15 7.12
N PHE A 94 -2.71 3.38 6.60
CA PHE A 94 -2.63 2.74 5.29
C PHE A 94 -3.86 3.06 4.44
N ASP A 95 -3.63 3.38 3.17
CA ASP A 95 -4.67 3.47 2.16
C ASP A 95 -4.76 2.14 1.40
N LEU A 96 -5.90 1.45 1.55
CA LEU A 96 -6.22 0.19 0.88
C LEU A 96 -7.26 0.36 -0.24
N SER A 97 -7.68 1.59 -0.55
CA SER A 97 -8.79 1.89 -1.47
C SER A 97 -8.45 1.64 -2.94
N ARG A 98 -7.17 1.44 -3.29
CA ARG A 98 -6.77 1.27 -4.68
C ARG A 98 -6.90 -0.17 -5.17
N PRO A 99 -7.60 -0.40 -6.30
CA PRO A 99 -7.75 -1.74 -6.87
C PRO A 99 -6.44 -2.22 -7.51
N VAL A 100 -5.92 -3.36 -7.04
CA VAL A 100 -5.84 -4.67 -7.74
C VAL A 100 -5.41 -4.67 -9.23
N ALA A 101 -4.79 -3.63 -9.77
CA ALA A 101 -4.20 -3.69 -11.12
C ALA A 101 -3.06 -4.73 -11.18
N THR A 102 -2.32 -4.87 -10.08
CA THR A 102 -1.24 -5.87 -9.93
C THR A 102 -1.77 -7.32 -9.86
N ALA A 103 -3.04 -7.56 -9.53
CA ALA A 103 -3.57 -8.94 -9.39
C ALA A 103 -3.94 -9.59 -10.71
N ILE A 104 -4.44 -8.78 -11.65
CA ILE A 104 -4.89 -9.27 -12.95
C ILE A 104 -3.71 -9.90 -13.72
N LYS A 105 -2.48 -9.47 -13.44
CA LYS A 105 -1.27 -10.06 -14.04
C LYS A 105 -0.74 -11.31 -13.33
N MET A 106 -1.06 -11.55 -12.06
CA MET A 106 -0.61 -12.73 -11.30
C MET A 106 -1.61 -13.89 -11.31
N GLY A 107 -2.90 -13.62 -11.54
CA GLY A 107 -3.95 -14.65 -11.66
C GLY A 107 -4.16 -15.19 -13.08
N GLY A 108 -3.39 -14.69 -14.06
CA GLY A 108 -3.37 -15.15 -15.44
C GLY A 108 -2.13 -15.99 -15.74
N LEU A 109 -1.99 -17.13 -15.06
CA LEU A 109 -1.07 -18.22 -15.40
C LEU A 109 -1.85 -19.54 -15.29
#